data_AF-A0A3D5F959-F1
#
_entry.id   AF-A0A3D5F959-F1
#
_cell.length_a   1.000
_cell.length_b   1.000
_cell.length_c   1.000
_cell.angle_alpha   90.00
_cell.angle_beta   90.00
_cell.angle_gamma   90.00
#
_symmetry.space_group_name_H-M   'P 1'
#
loop_
_entity.id
_entity.type
_entity.pdbx_description
1 polymer ?
#
loop_
_entity_poly.entity_id
_entity_poly.type
_entity_poly.pdbx_seq_one_letter_code
_entity_poly.pdbx_strand_id
1 'polypeptide(L)'
;EFGASWQAANVLNLDTLNEGDMNAYALHLRHTQGPVGVALQYTDYDYDLAAPQDQATDRLALSAFDFPFLTASKAHSYTAAVSYELPFRVTGLSPIKCYSEYGAVEPDVAAGLRSTQWVNGCSFGWRALYFYVDSIQGKNMWFSGGSGIGLGLGGNQDSTHRLNISLGLYF
;
A
#
# COMPACT_ATOMS: atom_id res chain seq x y z
N GLU A 1 -17.84 9.37 -6.41
CA GLU A 1 -17.46 8.48 -7.51
C GLU A 1 -17.36 7.08 -6.97
N PHE A 2 -18.02 6.13 -7.64
CA PHE A 2 -17.87 4.70 -7.39
C PHE A 2 -17.42 4.08 -8.70
N GLY A 3 -16.49 3.15 -8.63
CA GLY A 3 -15.95 2.50 -9.81
C GLY A 3 -15.46 1.09 -9.51
N ALA A 4 -15.24 0.35 -10.60
CA ALA A 4 -14.70 -0.98 -10.59
C ALA A 4 -13.65 -1.09 -11.69
N SER A 5 -12.67 -1.96 -11.49
CA SER A 5 -11.64 -2.26 -12.48
C SER A 5 -11.32 -3.75 -12.48
N TRP A 6 -10.87 -4.24 -13.63
CA TRP A 6 -10.43 -5.60 -13.82
C TRP A 6 -9.16 -5.60 -14.67
N GLN A 7 -8.22 -6.49 -14.33
CA GLN A 7 -6.95 -6.67 -15.01
C GLN A 7 -6.70 -8.16 -15.14
N ALA A 8 -6.31 -8.61 -16.33
CA ALA A 8 -5.86 -9.98 -16.57
C ALA A 8 -4.71 -9.96 -17.58
N ALA A 9 -3.69 -10.79 -17.37
CA ALA A 9 -2.54 -10.91 -18.27
C ALA A 9 -1.83 -12.26 -18.12
N ASN A 10 -1.15 -12.69 -19.18
CA ASN A 10 -0.14 -13.75 -19.08
C ASN A 10 1.20 -13.13 -18.68
N VAL A 11 1.97 -13.86 -17.88
CA VAL A 11 3.28 -13.45 -17.38
C VAL A 11 4.31 -14.49 -17.79
N LEU A 12 5.20 -14.12 -18.70
CA LEU A 12 6.30 -14.98 -19.14
C LEU A 12 7.38 -15.05 -18.05
N ASN A 13 7.71 -16.26 -17.61
CA ASN A 13 8.90 -16.50 -16.80
C ASN A 13 10.13 -16.56 -17.71
N LEU A 14 11.11 -15.69 -17.50
CA LEU A 14 12.29 -15.59 -18.37
C LEU A 14 13.32 -16.72 -18.14
N ASP A 15 13.28 -17.40 -16.99
CA ASP A 15 14.18 -18.51 -16.68
C ASP A 15 13.68 -19.83 -17.30
N THR A 16 12.37 -20.06 -17.28
CA THR A 16 11.74 -21.30 -17.77
C THR A 16 11.11 -21.18 -19.16
N LEU A 17 10.87 -19.95 -19.63
CA LEU A 17 10.10 -19.61 -20.84
C LEU A 17 8.64 -20.12 -20.82
N ASN A 18 8.15 -20.51 -19.65
CA ASN A 18 6.76 -20.87 -19.46
C ASN A 18 5.94 -19.62 -19.11
N GLU A 19 4.66 -19.63 -19.50
CA GLU A 19 3.71 -18.58 -19.12
C GLU A 19 2.95 -19.00 -17.86
N GLY A 20 2.85 -18.09 -16.90
CA GLY A 20 1.80 -18.09 -15.89
C GLY A 20 0.77 -17.01 -16.19
N ASP A 21 -0.16 -16.80 -15.26
CA ASP A 21 -1.19 -15.78 -15.41
C ASP A 21 -1.37 -14.95 -14.14
N MET A 22 -1.95 -13.77 -14.34
CA MET A 22 -2.38 -12.89 -13.27
C MET A 22 -3.79 -12.38 -13.55
N ASN A 23 -4.55 -12.25 -12.49
CA ASN A 23 -5.88 -11.67 -12.50
C ASN A 23 -6.08 -10.79 -11.27
N ALA A 24 -6.72 -9.64 -11.44
CA ALA A 24 -7.09 -8.77 -10.34
C ALA A 24 -8.37 -8.01 -10.64
N TYR A 25 -9.20 -7.82 -9.62
CA TYR A 25 -10.35 -6.94 -9.70
C TYR A 25 -10.40 -6.03 -8.48
N ALA A 26 -10.94 -4.82 -8.66
CA ALA A 26 -11.03 -3.85 -7.59
C ALA A 26 -12.36 -3.10 -7.63
N LEU A 27 -12.82 -2.72 -6.45
CA LEU A 27 -13.91 -1.78 -6.23
C LEU A 27 -13.33 -0.56 -5.50
N HIS A 28 -13.65 0.63 -5.98
CA HIS A 28 -13.17 1.87 -5.36
C HIS A 28 -14.29 2.90 -5.24
N LEU A 29 -14.23 3.64 -4.14
CA LEU A 29 -15.12 4.75 -3.86
C LEU A 29 -14.28 5.96 -3.48
N ARG A 30 -14.56 7.10 -4.09
CA ARG A 30 -13.97 8.39 -3.72
C ARG A 30 -15.07 9.43 -3.61
N HIS A 31 -15.11 10.13 -2.49
CA HIS A 31 -16.07 11.19 -2.24
C HIS A 31 -15.37 12.37 -1.58
N THR A 32 -15.73 13.58 -2.00
CA THR A 32 -15.25 14.81 -1.39
C THR A 32 -16.45 15.71 -1.18
N GLN A 33 -16.63 16.16 0.06
CA GLN A 33 -17.72 17.06 0.46
C GLN A 33 -17.13 18.16 1.33
N GLY A 34 -17.01 19.36 0.74
CA GLY A 34 -16.35 20.48 1.41
C GLY A 34 -14.91 20.12 1.81
N PRO A 35 -14.52 20.30 3.09
CA PRO A 35 -13.16 20.02 3.55
C PRO A 35 -12.86 18.53 3.75
N VAL A 36 -13.87 17.66 3.70
CA VAL A 36 -13.73 16.23 3.97
C VAL A 36 -13.56 15.45 2.67
N GLY A 37 -12.52 14.64 2.58
CA GLY A 37 -12.33 13.64 1.53
C GLY A 37 -12.34 12.23 2.12
N VAL A 38 -13.00 11.29 1.44
CA VAL A 38 -13.02 9.86 1.77
C VAL A 38 -12.63 9.07 0.52
N ALA A 39 -11.74 8.11 0.67
CA ALA A 39 -11.41 7.14 -0.36
C ALA A 39 -11.37 5.73 0.23
N LEU A 40 -12.06 4.79 -0.40
CA LEU A 40 -12.09 3.38 -0.03
C LEU A 40 -11.71 2.56 -1.26
N GLN A 41 -10.95 1.49 -1.07
CA GLN A 41 -10.67 0.52 -2.12
C GLN A 41 -10.61 -0.89 -1.54
N TYR A 42 -11.16 -1.82 -2.30
CA TYR A 42 -10.97 -3.25 -2.14
C TYR A 42 -10.33 -3.77 -3.43
N THR A 43 -9.31 -4.61 -3.30
CA THR A 43 -8.67 -5.29 -4.43
C THR A 43 -8.50 -6.76 -4.09
N ASP A 44 -8.91 -7.62 -4.99
CA ASP A 44 -8.61 -9.05 -5.00
C ASP A 44 -7.62 -9.30 -6.14
N TYR A 45 -6.57 -10.06 -5.86
CA TYR A 45 -5.59 -10.43 -6.86
C TYR A 45 -5.13 -11.88 -6.68
N ASP A 46 -4.81 -12.50 -7.80
CA ASP A 46 -4.26 -13.85 -7.90
C ASP A 46 -3.16 -13.85 -8.97
N TYR A 47 -1.99 -14.36 -8.59
CA TYR A 47 -0.84 -14.54 -9.47
C TYR A 47 -0.44 -16.01 -9.44
N ASP A 48 -0.79 -16.74 -10.49
CA ASP A 48 -0.33 -18.11 -10.72
C ASP A 48 0.83 -18.08 -11.71
N LEU A 49 2.02 -17.77 -11.18
CA LEU A 49 3.22 -17.60 -12.00
C LEU A 49 3.92 -18.94 -12.25
N ALA A 50 4.45 -19.13 -13.45
CA ALA A 50 5.26 -20.29 -13.83
C ALA A 50 6.67 -20.24 -13.21
N ALA A 51 6.75 -20.19 -11.88
CA ALA A 51 7.99 -20.18 -11.12
C ALA A 51 8.80 -21.48 -11.34
N PRO A 52 10.15 -21.42 -11.32
CA PRO A 52 10.98 -22.62 -11.32
C PRO A 52 10.66 -23.57 -10.16
N GLN A 53 10.92 -24.87 -10.33
CA GLN A 53 10.54 -25.93 -9.38
C GLN A 53 11.11 -25.74 -7.96
N ASP A 54 12.22 -25.02 -7.82
CA ASP A 54 12.91 -24.73 -6.56
C ASP A 54 12.54 -23.38 -5.93
N GLN A 55 11.63 -22.62 -6.56
CA GLN A 55 11.15 -21.34 -6.07
C GLN A 55 9.75 -21.44 -5.47
N ALA A 56 9.46 -20.54 -4.54
CA ALA A 56 8.16 -20.47 -3.90
C ALA A 56 7.13 -19.82 -4.84
N THR A 57 5.95 -20.44 -4.96
CA THR A 57 4.84 -19.96 -5.80
C THR A 57 3.82 -19.12 -5.01
N ASP A 58 3.94 -19.08 -3.69
CA ASP A 58 3.02 -18.40 -2.77
C ASP A 58 3.34 -16.91 -2.55
N ARG A 59 4.35 -16.39 -3.25
CA ARG A 59 4.85 -15.02 -3.06
C ARG A 59 5.44 -14.42 -4.32
N LEU A 60 5.39 -13.10 -4.36
CA LEU A 60 5.97 -12.26 -5.40
C LEU A 60 7.09 -11.41 -4.79
N ALA A 61 8.15 -11.20 -5.56
CA ALA A 61 9.17 -10.22 -5.23
C ALA A 61 8.85 -8.88 -5.91
N LEU A 62 8.71 -7.83 -5.10
CA LEU A 62 8.54 -6.45 -5.54
C LEU A 62 9.69 -5.60 -5.00
N SER A 63 9.85 -4.39 -5.53
CA SER A 63 10.85 -3.44 -5.04
C SER A 63 10.25 -2.04 -4.90
N ALA A 64 10.59 -1.38 -3.80
CA ALA A 64 10.31 0.03 -3.57
C ALA A 64 11.52 0.68 -2.90
N PHE A 65 11.86 1.90 -3.31
CA PHE A 65 13.02 2.64 -2.77
C PHE A 65 14.36 1.90 -2.90
N ASP A 66 14.53 1.10 -3.95
CA ASP A 66 15.71 0.23 -4.19
C ASP A 66 15.86 -0.92 -3.17
N PHE A 67 14.79 -1.24 -2.42
CA PHE A 67 14.78 -2.35 -1.48
C PHE A 67 13.75 -3.41 -1.90
N PRO A 68 14.17 -4.68 -2.07
CA PRO A 68 13.25 -5.76 -2.41
C PRO A 68 12.44 -6.20 -1.19
N PHE A 69 11.22 -6.66 -1.44
CA PHE A 69 10.35 -7.26 -0.44
C PHE A 69 9.43 -8.31 -1.06
N LEU A 70 8.94 -9.20 -0.21
CA LEU A 70 8.03 -10.27 -0.61
C LEU A 70 6.60 -9.91 -0.24
N THR A 71 5.67 -10.20 -1.14
CA THR A 71 4.23 -10.12 -0.88
C THR A 71 3.53 -11.42 -1.28
N ALA A 72 2.40 -11.76 -0.67
CA ALA A 72 1.63 -12.93 -1.07
C ALA A 72 1.27 -12.88 -2.56
N SER A 73 1.31 -14.02 -3.26
CA SER A 73 0.89 -14.09 -4.66
C SER A 73 -0.61 -14.02 -4.85
N LYS A 74 -1.37 -14.35 -3.81
CA LYS A 74 -2.83 -14.24 -3.79
C LYS A 74 -3.30 -13.61 -2.48
N ALA A 75 -4.11 -12.56 -2.59
CA ALA A 75 -4.69 -11.91 -1.42
C ALA A 75 -5.89 -11.02 -1.78
N HIS A 76 -6.63 -10.66 -0.74
CA HIS A 76 -7.45 -9.46 -0.77
C HIS A 76 -6.73 -8.33 -0.03
N SER A 77 -6.88 -7.10 -0.51
CA SER A 77 -6.39 -5.91 0.15
C SER A 77 -7.47 -4.85 0.29
N TYR A 78 -7.38 -4.09 1.37
CA TYR A 78 -8.35 -3.05 1.72
C TYR A 78 -7.59 -1.77 2.05
N THR A 79 -8.07 -0.64 1.53
CA THR A 79 -7.61 0.68 1.95
C THR A 79 -8.79 1.56 2.33
N ALA A 80 -8.67 2.27 3.44
CA ALA A 80 -9.62 3.27 3.87
C ALA A 80 -8.88 4.55 4.26
N ALA A 81 -9.16 5.64 3.56
CA ALA A 81 -8.55 6.94 3.76
C ALA A 81 -9.61 7.98 4.05
N VAL A 82 -9.39 8.78 5.09
CA VAL A 82 -10.13 10.01 5.36
C VAL A 82 -9.16 11.17 5.43
N SER A 83 -9.55 12.30 4.85
CA SER A 83 -8.79 13.54 4.88
C SER A 83 -9.68 14.71 5.26
N TYR A 84 -9.08 15.69 5.91
CA TYR A 84 -9.72 16.93 6.33
C TYR A 84 -8.79 18.11 6.07
N GLU A 85 -9.25 19.08 5.31
CA GLU A 85 -8.58 20.37 5.16
C GLU A 85 -8.94 21.28 6.34
N LEU A 86 -7.94 21.77 7.05
CA LEU A 86 -8.16 22.65 8.19
C LEU A 86 -8.82 23.97 7.74
N PRO A 87 -9.83 24.47 8.49
CA PRO A 87 -10.62 25.62 8.07
C PRO A 87 -9.86 26.95 8.20
N PHE A 88 -8.77 26.98 8.98
CA PHE A 88 -7.96 28.18 9.17
C PHE A 88 -6.80 28.21 8.18
N ARG A 89 -6.40 29.44 7.82
CA ARG A 89 -5.26 29.71 6.94
C ARG A 89 -4.10 30.26 7.78
N VAL A 90 -2.90 29.75 7.51
CA VAL A 90 -1.66 30.26 8.10
C VAL A 90 -0.92 31.02 7.01
N THR A 91 -0.56 32.28 7.28
CA THR A 91 0.12 33.13 6.29
C THR A 91 1.40 32.46 5.79
N GLY A 92 1.50 32.32 4.47
CA GLY A 92 2.66 31.71 3.81
C GLY A 92 2.57 30.19 3.60
N LEU A 93 1.60 29.50 4.23
CA LEU A 93 1.38 28.08 4.00
C LEU A 93 0.24 27.83 3.01
N SER A 94 0.33 26.73 2.27
CA SER A 94 -0.84 26.17 1.58
C SER A 94 -1.89 25.72 2.60
N PRO A 95 -3.11 25.39 2.16
CA PRO A 95 -4.05 24.65 2.99
C PRO A 95 -3.39 23.43 3.63
N ILE A 96 -3.57 23.29 4.94
CA ILE A 96 -3.07 22.13 5.69
C ILE A 96 -4.12 21.03 5.58
N LYS A 97 -3.73 19.88 5.03
CA LYS A 97 -4.60 18.71 4.92
C LYS A 97 -4.08 17.61 5.82
N CYS A 98 -4.89 17.22 6.80
CA CYS A 98 -4.60 16.09 7.67
C CYS A 98 -5.38 14.87 7.21
N TYR A 99 -4.83 13.68 7.45
CA TYR A 99 -5.38 12.43 6.96
C TYR A 99 -5.11 11.27 7.92
N SER A 100 -5.96 10.25 7.78
CA SER A 100 -5.81 8.95 8.41
C SER A 100 -6.10 7.89 7.36
N GLU A 101 -5.13 7.02 7.12
CA GLU A 101 -5.15 6.01 6.06
C GLU A 101 -4.82 4.64 6.64
N TYR A 102 -5.76 3.72 6.54
CA TYR A 102 -5.60 2.34 6.98
C TYR A 102 -5.52 1.43 5.75
N GLY A 103 -4.54 0.53 5.76
CA GLY A 103 -4.35 -0.52 4.77
C GLY A 103 -4.26 -1.89 5.43
N ALA A 104 -4.84 -2.89 4.81
CA ALA A 104 -4.71 -4.29 5.21
C ALA A 104 -4.54 -5.21 4.00
N VAL A 105 -3.80 -6.30 4.19
CA VAL A 105 -3.66 -7.40 3.23
C VAL A 105 -3.97 -8.70 3.94
N GLU A 106 -4.98 -9.40 3.43
CA GLU A 106 -5.49 -10.68 3.87
C GLU A 106 -5.12 -11.73 2.83
N PRO A 107 -4.04 -12.49 3.07
CA PRO A 107 -3.51 -13.45 2.11
C PRO A 107 -4.38 -14.70 1.99
N ASP A 108 -4.41 -15.27 0.79
CA ASP A 108 -5.01 -16.58 0.48
C ASP A 108 -3.92 -17.51 -0.07
N VAL A 109 -2.89 -17.73 0.75
CA VAL A 109 -1.77 -18.63 0.46
C VAL A 109 -1.39 -19.40 1.72
N ALA A 110 -0.76 -20.57 1.56
CA ALA A 110 -0.44 -21.45 2.67
C ALA A 110 0.45 -20.80 3.75
N ALA A 111 1.45 -20.00 3.35
CA ALA A 111 2.31 -19.23 4.26
C ALA A 111 1.75 -17.85 4.60
N GLY A 112 0.43 -17.65 4.52
CA GLY A 112 -0.23 -16.37 4.69
C GLY A 112 -0.23 -15.87 6.13
N LEU A 113 0.12 -14.60 6.33
CA LEU A 113 -0.13 -13.87 7.57
C LEU A 113 -0.60 -12.45 7.27
N ARG A 114 -1.70 -12.04 7.90
CA ARG A 114 -2.29 -10.70 7.72
C ARG A 114 -1.28 -9.60 7.99
N SER A 115 -1.25 -8.59 7.13
CA SER A 115 -0.43 -7.38 7.28
C SER A 115 -1.30 -6.14 7.36
N THR A 116 -0.96 -5.19 8.23
CA THR A 116 -1.71 -3.94 8.38
C THR A 116 -0.77 -2.74 8.47
N GLN A 117 -1.23 -1.59 7.99
CA GLN A 117 -0.57 -0.30 8.14
C GLN A 117 -1.59 0.78 8.41
N TRP A 118 -1.32 1.65 9.38
CA TRP A 118 -2.13 2.79 9.72
C TRP A 118 -1.28 4.04 9.76
N VAL A 119 -1.49 4.93 8.79
CA VAL A 119 -0.77 6.17 8.58
C VAL A 119 -1.66 7.32 9.04
N ASN A 120 -1.15 8.17 9.94
CA ASN A 120 -1.83 9.38 10.37
C ASN A 120 -0.87 10.55 10.19
N GLY A 121 -1.27 11.56 9.42
CA GLY A 121 -0.36 12.62 9.06
C GLY A 121 -1.04 13.90 8.62
N CYS A 122 -0.21 14.90 8.34
CA CYS A 122 -0.65 16.13 7.70
C CYS A 122 0.34 16.55 6.63
N SER A 123 -0.17 17.21 5.60
CA SER A 123 0.59 17.77 4.50
C SER A 123 0.29 19.24 4.29
N PHE A 124 1.31 20.01 3.90
CA PHE A 124 1.21 21.43 3.60
C PHE A 124 2.42 21.90 2.80
N GLY A 125 2.26 22.99 2.05
CA GLY A 125 3.31 23.64 1.29
C GLY A 125 3.76 24.96 1.91
N TRP A 126 5.01 25.33 1.64
CA TRP A 126 5.60 26.63 1.94
C TRP A 126 6.52 27.06 0.79
N ARG A 127 6.11 28.08 0.04
CA ARG A 127 6.82 28.51 -1.19
C ARG A 127 6.95 27.34 -2.18
N ALA A 128 8.18 27.01 -2.58
CA ALA A 128 8.51 25.87 -3.46
C ALA A 128 8.59 24.53 -2.71
N LEU A 129 8.42 24.52 -1.38
CA LEU A 129 8.55 23.32 -0.56
C LEU A 129 7.18 22.72 -0.29
N TYR A 130 7.10 21.39 -0.27
CA TYR A 130 5.94 20.62 0.16
C TYR A 130 6.36 19.61 1.22
N PHE A 131 5.59 19.51 2.29
CA PHE A 131 5.89 18.71 3.47
C PHE A 131 4.79 17.69 3.71
N TYR A 132 5.18 16.50 4.17
CA TYR A 132 4.30 15.54 4.83
C TYR A 132 4.99 14.96 6.05
N VAL A 133 4.23 14.84 7.13
CA VAL A 133 4.66 14.31 8.42
C VAL A 133 3.69 13.22 8.84
N ASP A 134 4.18 11.99 8.94
CA ASP A 134 3.36 10.80 9.18
C ASP A 134 3.80 10.04 10.42
N SER A 135 2.83 9.70 11.24
CA SER A 135 2.90 8.67 12.27
C SER A 135 2.36 7.37 11.71
N ILE A 136 3.23 6.37 11.55
CA ILE A 136 2.93 5.12 10.87
C ILE A 136 2.99 4.00 11.89
N GLN A 137 1.89 3.28 12.07
CA GLN A 137 1.84 2.04 12.83
C GLN A 137 1.65 0.89 11.87
N GLY A 138 2.41 -0.19 12.00
CA GLY A 138 2.25 -1.36 11.14
C GLY A 138 2.42 -2.65 11.91
N LYS A 139 1.74 -3.70 11.45
CA LYS A 139 1.89 -5.06 11.98
C LYS A 139 2.12 -6.02 10.83
N ASN A 140 3.15 -6.84 10.95
CA ASN A 140 3.61 -7.73 9.86
C ASN A 140 3.73 -7.00 8.51
N MET A 141 4.16 -5.72 8.52
CA MET A 141 4.17 -4.88 7.32
C MET A 141 5.61 -4.51 6.99
N TRP A 142 6.08 -4.87 5.78
CA TRP A 142 7.45 -4.61 5.34
C TRP A 142 7.91 -3.16 5.57
N PHE A 143 7.09 -2.19 5.18
CA PHE A 143 7.42 -0.78 5.37
C PHE A 143 7.52 -0.38 6.85
N SER A 144 6.93 -1.17 7.76
CA SER A 144 7.02 -1.00 9.21
C SER A 144 7.96 -2.03 9.87
N GLY A 145 8.91 -2.61 9.13
CA GLY A 145 9.91 -3.53 9.70
C GLY A 145 9.45 -4.99 9.81
N GLY A 146 8.33 -5.35 9.19
CA GLY A 146 7.93 -6.73 8.98
C GLY A 146 8.77 -7.42 7.89
N SER A 147 8.69 -8.75 7.83
CA SER A 147 9.46 -9.57 6.88
C SER A 147 8.84 -9.65 5.46
N GLY A 148 7.62 -9.16 5.29
CA GLY A 148 6.91 -9.14 4.01
C GLY A 148 5.54 -8.47 4.13
N ILE A 149 4.66 -8.71 3.15
CA ILE A 149 3.27 -8.23 3.11
C ILE A 149 2.34 -9.40 2.77
N GLY A 150 1.42 -9.74 3.66
CA GLY A 150 0.54 -10.90 3.51
C GLY A 150 1.26 -12.24 3.75
N LEU A 151 2.46 -12.25 4.33
CA LEU A 151 3.27 -13.46 4.47
C LEU A 151 3.75 -13.65 5.91
N GLY A 152 3.78 -14.90 6.36
CA GLY A 152 4.27 -15.32 7.67
C GLY A 152 5.68 -15.90 7.61
N LEU A 153 6.68 -15.10 7.20
CA LEU A 153 8.05 -15.59 6.94
C LEU A 153 8.94 -15.68 8.19
N GLY A 154 8.35 -15.66 9.38
CA GLY A 154 9.09 -15.36 10.62
C GLY A 154 9.57 -13.90 10.66
N GLY A 155 10.57 -13.60 11.48
CA GLY A 155 11.03 -12.22 11.72
C GLY A 155 10.07 -11.43 12.62
N ASN A 156 10.12 -10.09 12.52
CA ASN A 156 9.26 -9.23 13.32
C ASN A 156 7.82 -9.20 12.76
N GLN A 157 6.88 -9.68 13.57
CA GLN A 157 5.45 -9.72 13.24
C GLN A 157 4.60 -8.92 14.24
N ASP A 158 5.27 -8.24 15.18
CA ASP A 158 4.65 -7.39 16.18
C ASP A 158 4.22 -6.05 15.57
N SER A 159 3.46 -5.29 16.37
CA SER A 159 3.15 -3.91 16.01
C SER A 159 4.39 -3.05 16.21
N THR A 160 4.72 -2.26 15.20
CA THR A 160 5.81 -1.28 15.23
C THR A 160 5.28 0.11 14.94
N HIS A 161 6.10 1.12 15.23
CA HIS A 161 5.81 2.52 14.95
C HIS A 161 6.99 3.18 14.26
N ARG A 162 6.70 4.06 13.29
CA ARG A 162 7.68 4.87 12.56
C ARG A 162 7.16 6.30 12.43
N LEU A 163 8.06 7.25 12.56
CA LEU A 163 7.84 8.64 12.15
C LEU A 163 8.48 8.84 10.78
N ASN A 164 7.70 9.30 9.81
CA ASN A 164 8.16 9.64 8.48
C ASN A 164 7.98 11.14 8.25
N ILE A 165 9.04 11.82 7.83
CA ILE A 165 9.00 13.25 7.49
C ILE A 165 9.61 13.39 6.11
N SER A 166 8.89 14.00 5.19
CA SER A 166 9.35 14.19 3.84
C SER A 166 9.22 15.64 3.38
N LEU A 167 10.14 16.01 2.50
CA LEU A 167 10.28 17.33 1.92
C LEU A 167 10.43 17.18 0.40
N GLY A 168 9.49 17.73 -0.35
CA GLY A 168 9.60 17.88 -1.80
C GLY A 168 9.88 19.32 -2.20
N LEU A 169 10.75 19.53 -3.18
CA LEU A 169 10.98 20.81 -3.83
C LEU A 169 10.28 20.80 -5.20
N TYR A 170 9.34 21.71 -5.40
CA TYR A 170 8.56 21.87 -6.62
C TYR A 170 8.87 23.23 -7.27
N PHE A 171 9.17 23.22 -8.56
CA PHE A 171 9.51 24.39 -9.36
C PHE A 171 8.55 24.56 -10.53
#